data_AF-A0A6L5TEM0-F1
#
_entry.id   AF-A0A6L5TEM0-F1
#
_cell.length_a   1.000
_cell.length_b   1.000
_cell.length_c   1.000
_cell.angle_alpha   90.00
_cell.angle_beta   90.00
_cell.angle_gamma   90.00
#
_symmetry.space_group_name_H-M   'P 1'
#
loop_
_entity.id
_entity.type
_entity.pdbx_description
1 polymer ?
#
loop_
_entity_poly.entity_id
_entity_poly.type
_entity_poly.pdbx_seq_one_letter_code
_entity_poly.pdbx_strand_id
1 'polypeptide(L)'
;MNLTKETIEKAVNWWAEKVTANQPHSNGDNGYTSIVTCLLADSMVKKISKKQVEVFKKELAMRIEEEAKAWTEVSIGCDYGPCVMLEQAALEAGIPATNFPFKTWMYISEKDGIEVRDGYGAPPVRI
;
A
#
# COMPACT_ATOMS: atom_id res chain seq x y z
N MET A 1 -12.56 -8.35 -13.89
CA MET A 1 -13.52 -8.36 -12.78
C MET A 1 -14.16 -6.98 -12.60
N ASN A 2 -15.40 -6.93 -12.13
CA ASN A 2 -16.13 -5.71 -11.78
C ASN A 2 -16.12 -5.53 -10.26
N LEU A 3 -15.13 -4.80 -9.77
CA LEU A 3 -15.07 -4.44 -8.36
C LEU A 3 -16.16 -3.44 -8.01
N THR A 4 -16.79 -3.64 -6.84
CA THR A 4 -17.74 -2.65 -6.34
C THR A 4 -17.00 -1.37 -5.92
N LYS A 5 -17.69 -0.23 -5.99
CA LYS A 5 -17.15 1.04 -5.49
C LYS A 5 -16.73 0.94 -4.01
N GLU A 6 -17.50 0.22 -3.19
CA GLU A 6 -17.18 -0.02 -1.78
C GLU A 6 -15.86 -0.80 -1.61
N THR A 7 -15.64 -1.83 -2.42
CA THR A 7 -14.38 -2.61 -2.41
C THR A 7 -13.19 -1.72 -2.76
N ILE A 8 -13.29 -0.90 -3.81
CA ILE A 8 -12.22 0.03 -4.19
C ILE A 8 -11.99 1.06 -3.08
N GLU A 9 -13.05 1.63 -2.51
CA GLU A 9 -12.95 2.60 -1.41
C GLU A 9 -12.26 2.01 -0.18
N LYS A 10 -12.58 0.77 0.22
CA LYS A 10 -11.91 0.07 1.32
C LYS A 10 -10.42 -0.16 1.02
N ALA A 11 -10.09 -0.62 -0.18
CA ALA A 11 -8.71 -0.85 -0.60
C ALA A 11 -7.86 0.44 -0.55
N VAL A 12 -8.37 1.54 -1.10
CA VAL A 12 -7.62 2.80 -1.13
C VAL A 12 -7.53 3.46 0.25
N ASN A 13 -8.58 3.34 1.07
CA ASN A 13 -8.53 3.85 2.46
C ASN A 13 -7.48 3.10 3.27
N TRP A 14 -7.41 1.77 3.12
CA TRP A 14 -6.41 0.97 3.82
C TRP A 14 -4.99 1.35 3.42
N TRP A 15 -4.70 1.51 2.13
CA TRP A 15 -3.38 1.99 1.68
C TRP A 15 -3.09 3.43 2.15
N ALA A 16 -4.09 4.31 2.13
CA ALA A 16 -3.93 5.67 2.66
C ALA A 16 -3.60 5.68 4.16
N GLU A 17 -4.23 4.81 4.94
CA GLU A 17 -3.88 4.61 6.35
C GLU A 17 -2.43 4.14 6.49
N LYS A 18 -1.99 3.16 5.69
CA LYS A 18 -0.59 2.67 5.74
C LYS A 18 0.44 3.74 5.47
N VAL A 19 0.20 4.58 4.47
CA VAL A 19 1.12 5.66 4.07
C VAL A 19 1.13 6.82 5.08
N THR A 20 0.09 6.93 5.93
CA THR A 20 -0.06 8.00 6.93
C THR A 20 0.19 7.58 8.37
N ALA A 21 0.20 6.28 8.66
CA ALA A 21 0.23 5.74 10.03
C ALA A 21 1.48 6.08 10.86
N ASN A 22 2.52 6.65 10.25
CA ASN A 22 3.80 6.98 10.91
C ASN A 22 4.33 5.83 11.79
N GLN A 23 4.15 4.61 11.31
CA GLN A 23 4.64 3.40 11.95
C GLN A 23 6.08 3.13 11.47
N PRO A 24 6.98 2.65 12.36
CA PRO A 24 8.32 2.25 11.96
C PRO A 24 8.29 1.14 10.91
N HIS A 25 9.23 1.19 9.97
CA HIS A 25 9.42 0.11 9.01
C HIS A 25 9.87 -1.17 9.72
N SER A 26 9.38 -2.31 9.22
CA SER A 26 9.82 -3.63 9.63
C SER A 26 9.77 -4.57 8.44
N ASN A 27 10.84 -5.31 8.20
CA ASN A 27 10.88 -6.40 7.23
C ASN A 27 10.80 -7.79 7.88
N GLY A 28 10.52 -7.86 9.19
CA GLY A 28 10.45 -9.11 9.98
C GLY A 28 11.79 -9.73 10.39
N ASP A 29 12.93 -9.10 10.09
CA ASP A 29 14.27 -9.54 10.50
C ASP A 29 14.87 -8.58 11.55
N ASN A 30 15.48 -9.15 12.59
CA ASN A 30 16.14 -8.43 13.69
C ASN A 30 17.68 -8.38 13.55
N GLY A 31 18.23 -8.80 12.41
CA GLY A 31 19.65 -8.66 12.11
C GLY A 31 20.11 -7.20 12.00
N TYR A 32 21.40 -6.94 12.24
CA TYR A 32 21.96 -5.58 12.23
C TYR A 32 21.67 -4.81 10.92
N THR A 33 21.88 -5.45 9.77
CA THR A 33 21.60 -4.86 8.44
C THR A 33 20.13 -4.48 8.29
N SER A 34 19.23 -5.33 8.77
CA SER A 34 17.79 -5.08 8.75
C SER A 34 17.41 -3.85 9.56
N ILE A 35 17.91 -3.80 10.82
CA ILE A 35 17.67 -2.68 11.73
C ILE A 35 18.16 -1.36 11.12
N VAL A 36 19.39 -1.32 10.60
CA VAL A 36 19.94 -0.12 9.97
C VAL A 36 19.12 0.30 8.74
N THR A 37 18.68 -0.65 7.92
CA THR A 37 17.86 -0.36 6.74
C THR A 37 16.51 0.26 7.12
N CYS A 38 15.82 -0.29 8.11
CA CYS A 38 14.55 0.25 8.60
C CYS A 38 14.74 1.65 9.21
N LEU A 39 15.77 1.85 10.02
CA LEU A 39 16.08 3.17 10.60
C LEU A 39 16.37 4.23 9.53
N LEU A 40 17.09 3.87 8.47
CA LEU A 40 17.33 4.77 7.34
C LEU A 40 16.02 5.13 6.64
N ALA A 41 15.13 4.16 6.38
CA ALA A 41 13.82 4.41 5.80
C ALA A 41 12.96 5.33 6.68
N ASP A 42 12.89 5.04 7.97
CA ASP A 42 12.15 5.83 8.97
C ASP A 42 12.61 7.29 9.01
N SER A 43 13.91 7.54 8.89
CA SER A 43 14.47 8.90 8.89
C SER A 43 14.04 9.75 7.69
N MET A 44 13.55 9.12 6.62
CA MET A 44 13.13 9.78 5.38
C MET A 44 11.62 9.99 5.29
N VAL A 45 10.82 9.35 6.16
CA VAL A 45 9.36 9.49 6.19
C VAL A 45 8.96 10.96 6.32
N LYS A 46 7.96 11.38 5.53
CA LYS A 46 7.42 12.75 5.57
C LYS A 46 6.01 12.77 6.13
N LYS A 47 5.64 13.89 6.75
CA LYS A 47 4.26 14.13 7.15
C LYS A 47 3.40 14.36 5.89
N ILE A 48 2.35 13.57 5.74
CA ILE A 48 1.43 13.66 4.60
C ILE A 48 0.24 14.55 4.95
N SER A 49 -0.11 15.47 4.06
CA SER A 49 -1.27 16.35 4.23
C SER A 49 -2.56 15.70 3.74
N LYS A 50 -3.71 16.18 4.23
CA LYS A 50 -5.03 15.71 3.79
C LYS A 50 -5.21 15.82 2.27
N LYS A 51 -4.72 16.90 1.65
CA LYS A 51 -4.81 17.09 0.20
C LYS A 51 -4.05 15.99 -0.57
N GLN A 52 -2.88 15.60 -0.09
CA GLN A 52 -2.10 14.53 -0.71
C GLN A 52 -2.81 13.18 -0.57
N VAL A 53 -3.41 12.91 0.60
CA VAL A 53 -4.21 11.69 0.81
C VAL A 53 -5.39 11.61 -0.17
N GLU A 54 -6.12 12.70 -0.38
CA GLU A 54 -7.25 12.69 -1.32
C GLU A 54 -6.80 12.46 -2.78
N VAL A 55 -5.69 13.07 -3.20
CA VAL A 55 -5.12 12.81 -4.54
C VAL A 55 -4.68 11.35 -4.66
N PHE A 56 -3.96 10.84 -3.66
CA PHE A 56 -3.49 9.45 -3.65
C PHE A 56 -4.64 8.45 -3.76
N LYS A 57 -5.70 8.61 -2.96
CA LYS A 57 -6.87 7.74 -2.99
C LYS A 57 -7.56 7.74 -4.34
N LYS A 58 -7.73 8.93 -4.94
CA LYS A 58 -8.34 9.08 -6.27
C LYS A 58 -7.52 8.36 -7.35
N GLU A 59 -6.22 8.60 -7.38
CA GLU A 59 -5.32 8.01 -8.37
C GLU A 59 -5.22 6.49 -8.21
N LEU A 60 -5.12 5.99 -6.98
CA LEU A 60 -5.09 4.56 -6.71
C LEU A 60 -6.42 3.88 -7.09
N ALA A 61 -7.57 4.52 -6.79
CA ALA A 61 -8.87 3.98 -7.14
C ALA A 61 -9.03 3.78 -8.65
N MET A 62 -8.66 4.79 -9.44
CA MET A 62 -8.68 4.74 -10.91
C MET A 62 -7.80 3.59 -11.44
N ARG A 63 -6.62 3.40 -10.85
CA ARG A 63 -5.67 2.36 -11.27
C ARG A 63 -6.15 0.95 -10.93
N ILE A 64 -6.73 0.76 -9.75
CA ILE A 64 -7.35 -0.51 -9.34
C ILE A 64 -8.51 -0.84 -10.28
N GLU A 65 -9.36 0.14 -10.60
CA GLU A 65 -10.48 -0.04 -11.53
C GLU A 65 -9.99 -0.45 -12.93
N GLU A 66 -8.92 0.16 -13.42
CA GLU A 66 -8.34 -0.18 -14.73
C GLU A 66 -7.72 -1.58 -14.73
N GLU A 67 -6.90 -1.91 -13.73
CA GLU A 67 -6.26 -3.23 -13.60
C GLU A 67 -7.32 -4.34 -13.49
N ALA A 68 -8.40 -4.07 -12.75
CA ALA A 68 -9.52 -5.00 -12.59
C ALA A 68 -10.19 -5.36 -13.92
N LYS A 69 -10.15 -4.51 -14.96
CA LYS A 69 -10.74 -4.84 -16.28
C LYS A 69 -9.98 -5.96 -16.98
N ALA A 70 -8.67 -6.09 -16.75
CA ALA A 70 -7.81 -7.04 -17.43
C ALA A 70 -7.65 -8.37 -16.67
N TRP A 71 -7.81 -8.36 -15.35
CA TRP A 71 -7.47 -9.49 -14.49
C TRP A 71 -8.63 -9.97 -13.61
N THR A 72 -8.49 -11.20 -13.12
CA THR A 72 -9.42 -11.81 -12.15
C THR A 72 -9.03 -11.51 -10.69
N GLU A 73 -7.81 -11.05 -10.48
CA GLU A 73 -7.27 -10.63 -9.19
C GLU A 73 -6.33 -9.43 -9.42
N VAL A 74 -6.34 -8.47 -8.51
CA VAL A 74 -5.37 -7.36 -8.46
C VAL A 74 -4.46 -7.57 -7.26
N SER A 75 -3.15 -7.59 -7.48
CA SER A 75 -2.14 -7.64 -6.41
C SER A 75 -1.41 -6.31 -6.30
N ILE A 76 -1.36 -5.78 -5.09
CA ILE A 76 -0.77 -4.48 -4.77
C ILE A 76 0.11 -4.69 -3.56
N GLY A 77 1.35 -4.22 -3.57
CA GLY A 77 2.22 -4.46 -2.43
C GLY A 77 3.49 -3.67 -2.42
N CYS A 78 4.16 -3.77 -1.28
CA CYS A 78 5.45 -3.20 -1.00
C CYS A 78 6.37 -4.32 -0.51
N ASP A 79 7.48 -4.55 -1.21
CA ASP A 79 8.55 -5.39 -0.65
C ASP A 79 9.44 -4.54 0.26
N TYR A 80 10.35 -3.77 -0.32
CA TYR A 80 11.09 -2.68 0.35
C TYR A 80 10.66 -1.29 -0.17
N GLY A 81 9.62 -1.24 -0.97
CA GLY A 81 9.08 -0.03 -1.59
C GLY A 81 7.84 -0.38 -2.42
N PRO A 82 7.05 0.64 -2.81
CA PRO A 82 5.77 0.44 -3.51
C PRO A 82 5.93 -0.23 -4.86
N CYS A 83 4.97 -1.08 -5.25
CA CYS A 83 4.83 -1.51 -6.63
C CYS A 83 4.45 -0.32 -7.55
N VAL A 84 4.58 -0.51 -8.86
CA VAL A 84 4.36 0.55 -9.87
C VAL A 84 2.99 1.25 -9.70
N MET A 85 1.94 0.50 -9.36
CA MET A 85 0.61 1.08 -9.15
C MET A 85 0.58 2.08 -7.98
N LEU A 86 1.18 1.71 -6.85
CA LEU A 86 1.28 2.56 -5.66
C LEU A 86 2.24 3.73 -5.90
N GLU A 87 3.39 3.46 -6.53
CA GLU A 87 4.41 4.47 -6.84
C GLU A 87 3.84 5.59 -7.72
N GLN A 88 3.10 5.23 -8.77
CA GLN A 88 2.52 6.22 -9.68
C GLN A 88 1.39 7.02 -9.00
N ALA A 89 0.55 6.39 -8.17
CA ALA A 89 -0.44 7.12 -7.37
C ALA A 89 0.23 8.06 -6.34
N ALA A 90 1.34 7.62 -5.74
CA ALA A 90 2.12 8.41 -4.81
C ALA A 90 2.80 9.61 -5.48
N LEU A 91 3.34 9.42 -6.69
CA LEU A 91 4.00 10.45 -7.47
C LEU A 91 3.04 11.61 -7.76
N GLU A 92 1.84 11.31 -8.25
CA GLU A 92 0.79 12.32 -8.50
C GLU A 92 0.35 13.04 -7.22
N ALA A 93 0.33 12.32 -6.10
CA ALA A 93 0.01 12.88 -4.79
C ALA A 93 1.19 13.63 -4.14
N GLY A 94 2.39 13.61 -4.72
CA GLY A 94 3.60 14.15 -4.10
C GLY A 94 3.97 13.45 -2.79
N ILE A 95 3.67 12.16 -2.67
CA ILE A 95 4.00 11.32 -1.51
C ILE A 95 5.31 10.58 -1.79
N PRO A 96 6.35 10.69 -0.94
CA PRO A 96 7.59 9.94 -1.12
C PRO A 96 7.38 8.43 -1.01
N ALA A 97 8.09 7.65 -1.82
CA ALA A 97 8.07 6.18 -1.74
C ALA A 97 8.50 5.66 -0.35
N THR A 98 9.31 6.42 0.40
CA THR A 98 9.75 6.08 1.77
C THR A 98 8.64 6.16 2.81
N ASN A 99 7.45 6.63 2.47
CA ASN A 99 6.28 6.60 3.36
C ASN A 99 5.54 5.25 3.32
N PHE A 100 5.89 4.36 2.39
CA PHE A 100 5.22 3.07 2.24
C PHE A 100 5.83 2.02 3.17
N PRO A 101 5.01 1.18 3.80
CA PRO A 101 5.51 0.13 4.69
C PRO A 101 6.30 -0.93 3.92
N PHE A 102 7.09 -1.72 4.64
CA PHE A 102 7.79 -2.89 4.08
C PHE A 102 6.97 -4.16 4.23
N LYS A 103 7.14 -5.07 3.26
CA LYS A 103 6.60 -6.43 3.24
C LYS A 103 5.08 -6.48 3.41
N THR A 104 4.39 -5.49 2.85
CA THR A 104 2.95 -5.30 2.98
C THR A 104 2.26 -5.59 1.66
N TRP A 105 1.23 -6.43 1.65
CA TRP A 105 0.54 -6.85 0.43
C TRP A 105 -0.98 -6.76 0.58
N MET A 106 -1.65 -6.55 -0.54
CA MET A 106 -3.09 -6.55 -0.71
C MET A 106 -3.42 -7.34 -1.98
N TYR A 107 -4.42 -8.20 -1.88
CA TYR A 107 -5.03 -8.94 -2.97
C TYR A 107 -6.50 -8.60 -3.02
N ILE A 108 -7.01 -8.31 -4.22
CA ILE A 108 -8.41 -7.96 -4.43
C ILE A 108 -8.96 -8.91 -5.50
N SER A 109 -10.04 -9.62 -5.17
CA SER A 109 -10.77 -10.45 -6.12
C SER A 109 -12.28 -10.40 -5.87
N GLU A 110 -13.09 -10.73 -6.88
CA GLU A 110 -14.55 -10.85 -6.73
C GLU A 110 -14.95 -11.94 -5.73
N LYS A 111 -14.20 -13.04 -5.71
CA LYS A 111 -14.54 -14.23 -4.92
C LYS A 111 -14.23 -14.03 -3.44
N ASP A 112 -13.04 -13.51 -3.15
CA ASP A 112 -12.49 -13.48 -1.79
C ASP A 112 -12.51 -12.08 -1.17
N GLY A 113 -12.90 -11.05 -1.93
CA GLY A 113 -12.90 -9.67 -1.48
C GLY A 113 -11.49 -9.11 -1.38
N ILE A 114 -11.19 -8.40 -0.30
CA ILE A 114 -9.86 -7.85 -0.04
C ILE A 114 -9.18 -8.70 1.03
N GLU A 115 -8.01 -9.24 0.70
CA GLU A 115 -7.11 -9.89 1.65
C GLU A 115 -5.83 -9.05 1.76
N VAL A 116 -5.40 -8.76 2.98
CA VAL A 116 -4.16 -8.03 3.26
C VAL A 116 -3.19 -8.86 4.10
N ARG A 117 -1.90 -8.61 3.91
CA ARG A 117 -0.79 -9.15 4.71
C ARG A 117 0.07 -7.97 5.13
N ASP A 118 0.00 -7.64 6.41
CA ASP A 118 0.59 -6.42 6.95
C ASP A 118 1.95 -6.71 7.59
N GLY A 119 2.96 -6.91 6.75
CA GLY A 119 4.33 -7.20 7.16
C GLY A 119 4.78 -8.62 6.80
N TYR A 120 6.09 -8.85 6.99
CA TYR A 120 6.73 -10.09 6.56
C TYR A 120 6.20 -11.31 7.32
N GLY A 121 5.70 -12.29 6.58
CA GLY A 121 5.13 -13.50 7.17
C GLY A 121 3.82 -13.27 7.94
N ALA A 122 3.23 -12.07 7.87
CA ALA A 122 1.96 -11.79 8.51
C ALA A 122 0.84 -12.70 7.95
N PRO A 123 -0.06 -13.22 8.80
CA PRO A 123 -1.18 -14.00 8.34
C PRO A 123 -2.12 -13.14 7.48
N PRO A 124 -2.83 -13.74 6.52
CA PRO A 124 -3.83 -13.02 5.74
C PRO A 124 -5.00 -12.56 6.61
N VAL A 125 -5.44 -11.33 6.40
CA VAL A 125 -6.61 -10.73 7.06
C VAL A 125 -7.57 -10.22 5.98
N ARG A 126 -8.86 -10.57 6.09
CA ARG A 126 -9.91 -10.04 5.21
C ARG A 126 -10.49 -8.75 5.79
N ILE A 127 -10.68 -7.73 4.94
CA ILE A 127 -11.16 -6.39 5.32
C ILE A 127 -12.34 -5.94 4.46
#